data_AF-A0A6H9UN99-F1
#
_entry.id   AF-A0A6H9UN99-F1
#
_cell.length_a   1.000
_cell.length_b   1.000
_cell.length_c   1.000
_cell.angle_alpha   90.00
_cell.angle_beta   90.00
_cell.angle_gamma   90.00
#
_symmetry.space_group_name_H-M   'P 1'
#
loop_
_entity.id
_entity.type
_entity.pdbx_description
1 polymer ?
#
loop_
_entity_poly.entity_id
_entity_poly.type
_entity_poly.pdbx_seq_one_letter_code
_entity_poly.pdbx_strand_id
1 'polypeptide(L)'
;MHRRVRPHRHEQPRNRNRAGWIAAALSVFVTTLALPALAQPEQGNHRTPASGIDWHACADTDFQHMQCGSIRVPVDWSHPRAGSLTLTLVRRPADDQEHRQGTLLVNNGAGGSSIEQLRLGLRMQLPSFAGAMTQRFDLVAVDPRGVGHSTPILCGEPLKPAGVSHFPRNQAAYDTLVAHNRAFADDCRRRNGRLTAHVDLTSTARDFEAVRKGLGERQLNWYGIHYSTLLGRTYAQLYPGRLRTKVLDTALDDTGAPRSRIIEEAATAETAFDRFTAWCAIQAMAAQLPGSVVLAREGDDYSMFLLSRCVRDATNRYLTTRTLPRSGTTCTD
;
A
#
# COMPACT_ATOMS: atom_id res chain seq x y z
N MET A 1 15.30 -31.22 39.12
CA MET A 1 15.23 -32.68 39.32
C MET A 1 14.25 -33.26 38.30
N HIS A 2 14.70 -34.24 37.51
CA HIS A 2 13.97 -35.24 36.69
C HIS A 2 12.83 -34.77 35.74
N ARG A 3 12.72 -35.23 34.48
CA ARG A 3 13.29 -36.41 33.79
C ARG A 3 13.18 -36.17 32.27
N ARG A 4 14.21 -36.58 31.52
CA ARG A 4 14.19 -36.75 30.05
C ARG A 4 13.36 -37.98 29.68
N VAL A 5 12.67 -37.93 28.54
CA VAL A 5 12.40 -39.11 27.71
C VAL A 5 12.74 -38.78 26.26
N ARG A 6 13.55 -39.64 25.65
CA ARG A 6 14.07 -39.57 24.27
C ARG A 6 13.24 -40.50 23.34
N PRO A 7 13.43 -40.43 22.01
CA PRO A 7 12.41 -40.73 21.00
C PRO A 7 12.41 -42.18 20.50
N HIS A 8 11.33 -42.57 19.82
CA HIS A 8 11.25 -43.81 19.04
C HIS A 8 11.71 -43.61 17.58
N ARG A 9 12.79 -44.31 17.22
CA ARG A 9 13.09 -44.92 15.91
C ARG A 9 12.34 -46.27 15.84
N HIS A 10 12.08 -46.98 14.74
CA HIS A 10 12.60 -47.13 13.38
C HIS A 10 11.51 -47.91 12.60
N GLU A 11 11.43 -47.80 11.27
CA GLU A 11 11.39 -48.93 10.30
C GLU A 11 10.91 -48.52 8.89
N GLN A 12 11.84 -48.55 7.94
CA GLN A 12 11.69 -48.99 6.55
C GLN A 12 12.73 -50.13 6.39
N PRO A 13 12.61 -51.13 5.47
CA PRO A 13 12.30 -50.95 4.03
C PRO A 13 11.67 -52.18 3.30
N ARG A 14 11.36 -52.00 1.99
CA ARG A 14 11.44 -52.96 0.83
C ARG A 14 10.37 -52.58 -0.21
N ASN A 15 10.67 -52.06 -1.40
CA ASN A 15 11.42 -52.57 -2.56
C ASN A 15 10.73 -53.71 -3.34
N ARG A 16 10.23 -53.40 -4.56
CA ARG A 16 10.28 -54.21 -5.82
C ARG A 16 9.37 -53.55 -6.88
N ASN A 17 9.96 -52.94 -7.91
CA ASN A 17 10.17 -53.49 -9.26
C ASN A 17 8.89 -53.86 -10.03
N ARG A 18 8.63 -53.20 -11.17
CA ARG A 18 8.91 -53.75 -12.52
C ARG A 18 8.44 -52.80 -13.64
N ALA A 19 9.34 -52.63 -14.61
CA ALA A 19 9.10 -52.11 -15.95
C ALA A 19 8.36 -53.14 -16.83
N GLY A 20 7.78 -52.69 -17.95
CA GLY A 20 7.35 -53.59 -19.02
C GLY A 20 6.42 -52.93 -20.05
N TRP A 21 7.02 -52.49 -21.16
CA TRP A 21 6.36 -52.13 -22.42
C TRP A 21 5.76 -53.37 -23.09
N ILE A 22 4.56 -53.26 -23.71
CA ILE A 22 4.21 -53.98 -24.96
C ILE A 22 3.25 -53.11 -25.79
N ALA A 23 3.65 -52.83 -27.02
CA ALA A 23 2.82 -52.32 -28.11
C ALA A 23 2.07 -53.48 -28.78
N ALA A 24 0.82 -53.26 -29.20
CA ALA A 24 0.18 -54.08 -30.21
C ALA A 24 -0.72 -53.20 -31.06
N ALA A 25 -0.29 -53.00 -32.32
CA ALA A 25 -1.09 -52.44 -33.39
C ALA A 25 -2.08 -53.49 -33.89
N LEU A 26 -3.33 -53.08 -34.17
CA LEU A 26 -4.25 -53.81 -35.01
C LEU A 26 -5.07 -52.81 -35.82
N SER A 27 -4.74 -52.74 -37.10
CA SER A 27 -5.44 -51.99 -38.14
C SER A 27 -6.65 -52.80 -38.61
N VAL A 28 -7.84 -52.19 -38.65
CA VAL A 28 -8.98 -52.66 -39.46
C VAL A 28 -9.51 -51.47 -40.26
N PHE A 29 -9.80 -51.75 -41.53
CA PHE A 29 -10.01 -50.80 -42.62
C PHE A 29 -11.51 -50.70 -42.97
N VAL A 30 -11.90 -49.51 -43.44
CA VAL A 30 -13.06 -49.13 -44.29
C VAL A 30 -14.47 -49.16 -43.67
N THR A 31 -15.08 -47.97 -43.53
CA THR A 31 -16.21 -47.56 -44.39
C THR A 31 -16.48 -46.07 -44.22
N THR A 32 -16.29 -45.31 -45.30
CA THR A 32 -16.62 -43.90 -45.44
C THR A 32 -18.12 -43.73 -45.70
N LEU A 33 -18.85 -43.23 -44.71
CA LEU A 33 -20.16 -42.60 -44.91
C LEU A 33 -19.99 -41.11 -44.67
N ALA A 34 -20.07 -40.32 -45.74
CA ALA A 34 -20.10 -38.87 -45.68
C ALA A 34 -21.42 -38.43 -45.06
N LEU A 35 -21.37 -38.04 -43.78
CA LEU A 35 -22.44 -37.32 -43.10
C LEU A 35 -22.24 -35.82 -43.38
N PRO A 36 -23.29 -35.08 -43.79
CA PRO A 36 -23.18 -33.63 -43.92
C PRO A 36 -22.90 -33.04 -42.53
N ALA A 37 -21.83 -32.24 -42.46
CA ALA A 37 -21.44 -31.51 -41.27
C ALA A 37 -22.61 -30.60 -40.85
N LEU A 38 -23.35 -31.01 -39.82
CA LEU A 38 -24.14 -30.08 -39.05
C LEU A 38 -23.15 -29.12 -38.38
N ALA A 39 -23.15 -27.88 -38.85
CA ALA A 39 -22.44 -26.78 -38.21
C ALA A 39 -22.83 -26.78 -36.73
N GLN A 40 -21.91 -27.24 -35.88
CA GLN A 40 -22.02 -27.00 -34.46
C GLN A 40 -21.96 -25.48 -34.27
N PRO A 41 -22.89 -24.86 -33.53
CA PRO A 41 -22.70 -23.48 -33.15
C PRO A 41 -21.37 -23.43 -32.41
N GLU A 42 -20.45 -22.59 -32.90
CA GLU A 42 -19.25 -22.25 -32.15
C GLU A 42 -19.73 -21.81 -30.76
N GLN A 43 -19.55 -22.69 -29.79
CA GLN A 43 -19.58 -22.30 -28.40
C GLN A 43 -18.40 -21.35 -28.27
N GLY A 44 -18.69 -20.06 -28.45
CA GLY A 44 -17.78 -18.97 -28.25
C GLY A 44 -17.12 -19.21 -26.91
N ASN A 45 -15.87 -19.65 -26.97
CA ASN A 45 -15.00 -19.83 -25.83
C ASN A 45 -14.61 -18.42 -25.37
N HIS A 46 -15.58 -17.65 -24.88
CA HIS A 46 -15.35 -16.45 -24.11
C HIS A 46 -14.87 -16.90 -22.73
N ARG A 47 -13.63 -17.43 -22.71
CA ARG A 47 -12.75 -17.30 -21.56
C ARG A 47 -12.84 -15.85 -21.14
N THR A 48 -13.34 -15.59 -19.94
CA THR A 48 -13.23 -14.26 -19.35
C THR A 48 -11.75 -13.87 -19.41
N PRO A 49 -11.35 -12.84 -20.17
CA PRO A 49 -9.95 -12.47 -20.23
C PRO A 49 -9.63 -11.77 -18.91
N ALA A 50 -8.91 -12.43 -18.01
CA ALA A 50 -7.92 -11.71 -17.22
C ALA A 50 -6.68 -11.62 -18.12
N SER A 51 -6.78 -10.85 -19.21
CA SER A 51 -5.78 -10.75 -20.26
C SER A 51 -4.85 -9.58 -20.00
N GLY A 52 -3.73 -9.85 -19.32
CA GLY A 52 -2.58 -8.97 -19.23
C GLY A 52 -2.84 -7.56 -18.67
N ILE A 53 -1.78 -6.77 -18.59
CA ILE A 53 -1.90 -5.32 -18.48
C ILE A 53 -1.67 -4.78 -19.88
N ASP A 54 -2.59 -3.94 -20.35
CA ASP A 54 -2.45 -3.24 -21.63
C ASP A 54 -1.48 -2.07 -21.45
N TRP A 55 -0.21 -2.29 -21.79
CA TRP A 55 0.87 -1.32 -21.59
C TRP A 55 1.04 -0.41 -22.81
N HIS A 56 1.22 0.88 -22.55
CA HIS A 56 1.60 1.88 -23.53
C HIS A 56 2.55 2.90 -22.90
N ALA A 57 3.17 3.73 -23.73
CA ALA A 57 3.93 4.88 -23.23
C ALA A 57 2.98 5.84 -22.50
N CYS A 58 3.41 6.42 -21.38
CA CYS A 58 2.64 7.47 -20.73
C CYS A 58 2.59 8.74 -21.59
N ALA A 59 1.39 9.30 -21.76
CA ALA A 59 1.20 10.57 -22.47
C ALA A 59 1.49 11.80 -21.58
N ASP A 60 1.40 11.62 -20.26
CA ASP A 60 1.69 12.66 -19.26
C ASP A 60 3.19 12.97 -19.20
N THR A 61 3.53 14.25 -19.27
CA THR A 61 4.91 14.75 -19.23
C THR A 61 5.61 14.47 -17.90
N ASP A 62 4.87 14.37 -16.79
CA ASP A 62 5.47 13.99 -15.50
C ASP A 62 5.93 12.52 -15.46
N PHE A 63 5.42 11.70 -16.38
CA PHE A 63 5.72 10.27 -16.47
C PHE A 63 6.50 9.93 -17.75
N GLN A 64 7.32 10.87 -18.25
CA GLN A 64 8.22 10.61 -19.37
C GLN A 64 9.11 9.38 -19.09
N HIS A 65 9.30 8.56 -20.12
CA HIS A 65 10.03 7.28 -20.06
C HIS A 65 9.40 6.21 -19.14
N MET A 66 8.17 6.43 -18.66
CA MET A 66 7.40 5.43 -17.92
C MET A 66 6.36 4.75 -18.81
N GLN A 67 5.79 3.68 -18.29
CA GLN A 67 4.75 2.90 -18.95
C GLN A 67 3.46 3.05 -18.18
N CYS A 68 2.41 3.42 -18.90
CA CYS A 68 1.05 3.51 -18.38
C CYS A 68 0.32 2.25 -18.82
N GLY A 69 -0.56 1.74 -18.00
CA GLY A 69 -1.35 0.59 -18.39
C GLY A 69 -2.63 0.46 -17.63
N SER A 70 -3.46 -0.47 -18.10
CA SER A 70 -4.73 -0.78 -17.48
C SER A 70 -5.01 -2.28 -17.44
N ILE A 71 -5.76 -2.71 -16.44
CA ILE A 71 -6.24 -4.09 -16.31
C ILE A 71 -7.70 -4.09 -15.88
N ARG A 72 -8.51 -4.93 -16.54
CA ARG A 72 -9.92 -5.10 -16.19
C ARG A 72 -10.06 -6.20 -15.14
N VAL A 73 -10.77 -5.89 -14.05
CA VAL A 73 -11.07 -6.82 -12.96
C VAL A 73 -12.56 -6.81 -12.64
N PRO A 74 -13.10 -7.85 -11.97
CA PRO A 74 -14.48 -7.83 -11.54
C PRO A 74 -14.78 -6.73 -10.52
N VAL A 75 -15.99 -6.16 -10.61
CA VAL A 75 -16.53 -5.34 -9.51
C VAL A 75 -16.70 -6.19 -8.26
N ASP A 76 -17.28 -7.38 -8.41
CA ASP A 76 -17.49 -8.36 -7.34
C ASP A 76 -16.70 -9.62 -7.65
N TRP A 77 -15.67 -9.89 -6.84
CA TRP A 77 -14.83 -11.09 -6.98
C TRP A 77 -15.57 -12.40 -6.68
N SER A 78 -16.70 -12.36 -5.96
CA SER A 78 -17.56 -13.53 -5.76
C SER A 78 -18.49 -13.81 -6.95
N HIS A 79 -18.76 -12.78 -7.77
CA HIS A 79 -19.57 -12.88 -8.99
C HIS A 79 -18.83 -12.25 -10.18
N PRO A 80 -17.77 -12.90 -10.70
CA PRO A 80 -16.84 -12.28 -11.65
C PRO A 80 -17.46 -11.89 -13.01
N ARG A 81 -18.66 -12.39 -13.31
CA ARG A 81 -19.43 -12.09 -14.53
C ARG A 81 -20.45 -10.96 -14.36
N ALA A 82 -20.66 -10.47 -13.13
CA ALA A 82 -21.71 -9.49 -12.82
C ALA A 82 -21.34 -8.04 -13.18
N GLY A 83 -20.10 -7.81 -13.62
CA GLY A 83 -19.61 -6.50 -14.02
C GLY A 83 -18.11 -6.38 -13.80
N SER A 84 -17.50 -5.42 -14.49
CA SER A 84 -16.06 -5.18 -14.42
C SER A 84 -15.75 -3.70 -14.20
N LEU A 85 -14.62 -3.44 -13.56
CA LEU A 85 -13.99 -2.13 -13.45
C LEU A 85 -12.58 -2.18 -14.06
N THR A 86 -12.04 -1.02 -14.37
CA THR A 86 -10.67 -0.87 -14.85
C THR A 86 -9.79 -0.35 -13.73
N LEU A 87 -8.67 -1.02 -13.50
CA LEU A 87 -7.57 -0.51 -12.70
C LEU A 87 -6.54 0.12 -13.60
N THR A 88 -6.03 1.28 -13.20
CA THR A 88 -5.00 2.03 -13.93
C THR A 88 -3.72 2.02 -13.12
N LEU A 89 -2.59 1.86 -13.82
CA LEU A 89 -1.28 1.75 -13.20
C LEU A 89 -0.22 2.52 -14.00
N VAL A 90 0.80 3.01 -13.31
CA VAL A 90 2.03 3.55 -13.88
C VAL A 90 3.21 2.70 -13.42
N ARG A 91 4.04 2.27 -14.36
CA ARG A 91 5.31 1.58 -14.11
C ARG A 91 6.47 2.49 -14.51
N ARG A 92 7.30 2.83 -13.53
CA ARG A 92 8.65 3.34 -13.75
C ARG A 92 9.60 2.14 -13.80
N PRO A 93 10.23 1.83 -14.93
CA PRO A 93 11.25 0.78 -14.99
C PRO A 93 12.41 1.06 -14.01
N ALA A 94 13.04 0.01 -13.50
CA ALA A 94 14.32 0.11 -12.81
C ALA A 94 15.39 0.72 -13.74
N ASP A 95 16.31 1.51 -13.16
CA ASP A 95 17.39 2.14 -13.93
C ASP A 95 18.39 1.09 -14.46
N ASP A 96 18.66 0.04 -13.68
CA ASP A 96 19.46 -1.12 -14.08
C ASP A 96 18.57 -2.36 -14.24
N GLN A 97 18.07 -2.53 -15.47
CA GLN A 97 17.24 -3.67 -15.85
C GLN A 97 17.99 -5.01 -15.80
N GLU A 98 19.32 -5.01 -15.98
CA GLU A 98 20.14 -6.23 -16.02
C GLU A 98 20.20 -6.93 -14.66
N HIS A 99 20.17 -6.16 -13.55
CA HIS A 99 20.12 -6.71 -12.20
C HIS A 99 18.84 -6.33 -11.44
N ARG A 100 17.74 -6.21 -12.18
CA ARG A 100 16.40 -5.99 -11.64
C ARG A 100 16.03 -7.05 -10.59
N GLN A 101 15.57 -6.61 -9.43
CA GLN A 101 15.17 -7.43 -8.28
C GLN A 101 13.65 -7.69 -8.17
N GLY A 102 12.87 -7.16 -9.12
CA GLY A 102 11.42 -7.37 -9.20
C GLY A 102 10.64 -6.06 -9.26
N THR A 103 9.33 -6.15 -9.01
CA THR A 103 8.44 -5.00 -8.86
C THR A 103 8.29 -4.59 -7.40
N LEU A 104 8.42 -3.29 -7.12
CA LEU A 104 8.05 -2.65 -5.87
C LEU A 104 6.72 -1.91 -6.06
N LEU A 105 5.71 -2.32 -5.32
CA LEU A 105 4.44 -1.61 -5.30
C LEU A 105 4.55 -0.34 -4.48
N VAL A 106 4.12 0.76 -5.11
CA VAL A 106 3.95 2.06 -4.47
C VAL A 106 2.45 2.27 -4.28
N ASN A 107 2.05 2.58 -3.05
CA ASN A 107 0.65 2.68 -2.70
C ASN A 107 0.41 3.91 -1.82
N ASN A 108 -0.61 4.69 -2.15
CA ASN A 108 -0.97 5.86 -1.39
C ASN A 108 -1.46 5.48 0.02
N GLY A 109 -0.74 5.94 1.04
CA GLY A 109 -1.04 5.61 2.42
C GLY A 109 -2.35 6.17 2.97
N ALA A 110 -3.01 7.10 2.27
CA ALA A 110 -4.33 7.60 2.64
C ALA A 110 -5.48 6.86 1.93
N GLY A 111 -5.18 5.84 1.11
CA GLY A 111 -6.16 5.20 0.22
C GLY A 111 -6.54 6.07 -1.00
N GLY A 112 -5.77 7.13 -1.27
CA GLY A 112 -5.90 7.98 -2.44
C GLY A 112 -5.21 7.41 -3.69
N SER A 113 -5.06 8.23 -4.73
CA SER A 113 -4.35 7.82 -5.95
C SER A 113 -2.87 7.62 -5.68
N SER A 114 -2.37 6.42 -5.99
CA SER A 114 -0.95 6.09 -5.93
C SER A 114 -0.20 6.72 -7.11
N ILE A 115 -0.89 6.89 -8.25
CA ILE A 115 -0.34 7.59 -9.43
C ILE A 115 -0.07 9.06 -9.08
N GLU A 116 -1.01 9.75 -8.44
CA GLU A 116 -0.79 11.13 -7.96
C GLU A 116 0.30 11.22 -6.89
N GLN A 117 0.39 10.23 -6.01
CA GLN A 117 1.48 10.19 -5.02
C GLN A 117 2.84 10.04 -5.72
N LEU A 118 2.93 9.19 -6.73
CA LEU A 118 4.14 9.04 -7.54
C LEU A 118 4.46 10.35 -8.28
N ARG A 119 3.46 11.01 -8.88
CA ARG A 119 3.63 12.32 -9.54
C ARG A 119 4.17 13.37 -8.59
N LEU A 120 3.57 13.50 -7.41
CA LEU A 120 4.05 14.41 -6.38
C LEU A 120 5.49 14.08 -5.97
N GLY A 121 5.80 12.80 -5.80
CA GLY A 121 7.16 12.36 -5.49
C GLY A 121 8.15 12.75 -6.56
N LEU A 122 7.84 12.54 -7.83
CA LEU A 122 8.68 12.95 -8.97
C LEU A 122 8.93 14.46 -8.96
N ARG A 123 7.89 15.27 -8.78
CA ARG A 123 7.99 16.74 -8.73
C ARG A 123 8.81 17.25 -7.54
N MET A 124 8.75 16.55 -6.41
CA MET A 124 9.57 16.85 -5.23
C MET A 124 10.97 16.20 -5.29
N GLN A 125 11.35 15.60 -6.42
CA GLN A 125 12.63 14.90 -6.60
C GLN A 125 12.83 13.73 -5.60
N LEU A 126 11.73 13.16 -5.09
CA LEU A 126 11.74 11.92 -4.28
C LEU A 126 12.41 10.73 -4.96
N PRO A 127 12.45 10.54 -6.29
CA PRO A 127 13.24 9.46 -6.88
C PRO A 127 14.72 9.54 -6.50
N SER A 128 15.29 10.75 -6.37
CA SER A 128 16.65 10.94 -5.88
C SER A 128 16.79 10.48 -4.42
N PHE A 129 15.74 10.68 -3.61
CA PHE A 129 15.67 10.19 -2.23
C PHE A 129 15.37 8.68 -2.12
N ALA A 130 14.70 8.10 -3.11
CA ALA A 130 14.40 6.66 -3.18
C ALA A 130 15.68 5.81 -3.42
N GLY A 131 16.76 6.44 -3.86
CA GLY A 131 18.11 5.90 -3.89
C GLY A 131 18.20 4.53 -4.57
N ALA A 132 18.63 3.52 -3.82
CA ALA A 132 18.80 2.16 -4.33
C ALA A 132 17.51 1.50 -4.83
N MET A 133 16.31 2.00 -4.45
CA MET A 133 15.05 1.40 -4.86
C MET A 133 14.79 1.56 -6.37
N THR A 134 15.00 2.75 -6.93
CA THR A 134 14.80 3.02 -8.37
C THR A 134 15.83 2.34 -9.25
N GLN A 135 17.00 2.03 -8.69
CA GLN A 135 18.09 1.35 -9.41
C GLN A 135 17.73 -0.10 -9.76
N ARG A 136 17.05 -0.80 -8.84
CA ARG A 136 16.87 -2.26 -8.93
C ARG A 136 15.41 -2.71 -8.99
N PHE A 137 14.43 -1.86 -8.73
CA PHE A 137 13.02 -2.22 -8.80
C PHE A 137 12.28 -1.43 -9.87
N ASP A 138 11.40 -2.13 -10.59
CA ASP A 138 10.33 -1.42 -11.27
C ASP A 138 9.37 -0.89 -10.20
N LEU A 139 9.17 0.42 -10.15
CA LEU A 139 8.17 1.01 -9.27
C LEU A 139 6.82 0.95 -9.99
N VAL A 140 5.83 0.33 -9.38
CA VAL A 140 4.47 0.24 -9.93
C VAL A 140 3.50 0.91 -8.98
N ALA A 141 2.97 2.05 -9.40
CA ALA A 141 1.88 2.75 -8.73
C ALA A 141 0.55 2.28 -9.30
N VAL A 142 -0.32 1.79 -8.43
CA VAL A 142 -1.65 1.29 -8.81
C VAL A 142 -2.69 2.12 -8.11
N ASP A 143 -3.61 2.70 -8.86
CA ASP A 143 -4.79 3.33 -8.27
C ASP A 143 -5.79 2.22 -7.85
N PRO A 144 -6.18 2.15 -6.56
CA PRO A 144 -7.16 1.15 -6.14
C PRO A 144 -8.52 1.30 -6.83
N ARG A 145 -9.34 0.24 -6.80
CA ARG A 145 -10.73 0.30 -7.23
C ARG A 145 -11.47 1.49 -6.58
N GLY A 146 -12.21 2.26 -7.38
CA GLY A 146 -12.95 3.43 -6.88
C GLY A 146 -12.10 4.69 -6.67
N VAL A 147 -10.81 4.68 -7.01
CA VAL A 147 -9.88 5.77 -6.70
C VAL A 147 -9.17 6.29 -7.96
N GLY A 148 -9.02 7.61 -8.06
CA GLY A 148 -8.14 8.25 -9.04
C GLY A 148 -8.49 7.91 -10.49
N HIS A 149 -7.52 7.33 -11.20
CA HIS A 149 -7.62 6.99 -12.62
C HIS A 149 -8.18 5.59 -12.87
N SER A 150 -8.25 4.75 -11.84
CA SER A 150 -9.07 3.53 -11.89
C SER A 150 -10.54 3.95 -11.87
N THR A 151 -11.47 3.10 -12.34
CA THR A 151 -12.91 3.41 -12.38
C THR A 151 -13.36 4.07 -11.06
N PRO A 152 -13.57 5.40 -11.04
CA PRO A 152 -13.59 6.14 -9.79
C PRO A 152 -14.99 6.17 -9.18
N ILE A 153 -15.06 6.29 -7.86
CA ILE A 153 -16.31 6.64 -7.19
C ILE A 153 -16.53 8.15 -7.36
N LEU A 154 -17.61 8.52 -8.02
CA LEU A 154 -18.00 9.91 -8.25
C LEU A 154 -19.30 10.22 -7.51
N CYS A 155 -19.24 11.19 -6.60
CA CYS A 155 -20.41 11.72 -5.89
C CYS A 155 -20.62 13.17 -6.31
N GLY A 156 -21.88 13.56 -6.54
CA GLY A 156 -22.25 14.92 -6.92
C GLY A 156 -22.52 15.83 -5.73
N GLU A 157 -22.93 15.26 -4.60
CA GLU A 157 -22.95 16.01 -3.34
C GLU A 157 -21.50 16.26 -2.88
N PRO A 158 -21.14 17.47 -2.46
CA PRO A 158 -19.81 17.74 -1.93
C PRO A 158 -19.64 17.03 -0.58
N LEU A 159 -18.43 16.55 -0.27
CA LEU A 159 -18.13 15.95 1.02
C LEU A 159 -18.30 16.92 2.20
N LYS A 160 -18.12 18.23 1.94
CA LYS A 160 -18.26 19.31 2.92
C LYS A 160 -18.96 20.52 2.27
N PRO A 161 -20.31 20.54 2.23
CA PRO A 161 -21.05 21.69 1.72
C PRO A 161 -20.93 22.89 2.67
N ALA A 162 -21.16 24.08 2.12
CA ALA A 162 -21.27 25.30 2.91
C ALA A 162 -22.39 25.17 3.96
N GLY A 163 -22.15 25.67 5.17
CA GLY A 163 -23.12 25.63 6.28
C GLY A 163 -23.17 24.32 7.08
N VAL A 164 -22.46 23.26 6.65
CA VAL A 164 -22.40 22.00 7.40
C VAL A 164 -21.05 21.88 8.13
N SER A 165 -21.09 21.91 9.46
CA SER A 165 -19.91 21.76 10.31
C SER A 165 -19.64 20.29 10.61
N HIS A 166 -18.39 19.85 10.48
CA HIS A 166 -17.93 18.55 11.00
C HIS A 166 -17.85 18.51 12.53
N PHE A 167 -17.95 19.69 13.17
CA PHE A 167 -17.92 19.88 14.61
C PHE A 167 -19.21 20.58 15.05
N PRO A 168 -20.37 19.88 15.01
CA PRO A 168 -21.63 20.47 15.41
C PRO A 168 -21.61 20.85 16.90
N ARG A 169 -22.11 22.05 17.23
CA ARG A 169 -22.12 22.59 18.61
C ARG A 169 -23.49 22.49 19.29
N ASN A 170 -24.51 22.06 18.57
CA ASN A 170 -25.87 21.87 19.05
C ASN A 170 -26.59 20.79 18.22
N GLN A 171 -27.76 20.37 18.68
CA GLN A 171 -28.53 19.29 18.06
C GLN A 171 -28.93 19.62 16.61
N ALA A 172 -29.38 20.84 16.33
CA ALA A 172 -29.78 21.24 14.98
C ALA A 172 -28.62 21.12 13.96
N ALA A 173 -27.42 21.56 14.35
CA ALA A 173 -26.22 21.40 13.53
C ALA A 173 -25.82 19.92 13.35
N TYR A 174 -25.99 19.10 14.38
CA TYR A 174 -25.73 17.66 14.30
C TYR A 174 -26.71 16.96 13.35
N ASP A 175 -28.01 17.26 13.45
CA ASP A 175 -29.03 16.70 12.58
C ASP A 175 -28.80 17.10 11.12
N THR A 176 -28.32 18.34 10.90
CA THR A 176 -27.93 18.85 9.57
C THR A 176 -26.76 18.05 9.00
N LEU A 177 -25.71 17.80 9.80
CA LEU A 177 -24.57 16.97 9.41
C LEU A 177 -25.00 15.53 9.10
N VAL A 178 -25.85 14.93 9.93
CA VAL A 178 -26.35 13.57 9.72
C VAL A 178 -27.19 13.47 8.44
N ALA A 179 -28.10 14.42 8.22
CA ALA A 179 -28.93 14.47 7.01
C ALA A 179 -28.06 14.61 5.76
N HIS A 180 -27.06 15.50 5.79
CA HIS A 180 -26.13 15.68 4.69
C HIS A 180 -25.32 14.40 4.42
N ASN A 181 -24.74 13.78 5.44
CA ASN A 181 -23.94 12.56 5.28
C ASN A 181 -24.77 11.41 4.69
N ARG A 182 -26.06 11.29 5.05
CA ARG A 182 -26.97 10.32 4.44
C ARG A 182 -27.21 10.62 2.97
N ALA A 183 -27.53 11.88 2.64
CA ALA A 183 -27.74 12.31 1.26
C ALA A 183 -26.49 12.08 0.39
N PHE A 184 -25.31 12.42 0.90
CA PHE A 184 -24.03 12.15 0.24
C PHE A 184 -23.84 10.65 -0.02
N ALA A 185 -24.05 9.80 0.99
CA ALA A 185 -23.91 8.35 0.84
C ALA A 185 -24.92 7.74 -0.15
N ASP A 186 -26.18 8.21 -0.14
CA ASP A 186 -27.21 7.80 -1.10
C ASP A 186 -26.86 8.22 -2.53
N ASP A 187 -26.35 9.44 -2.71
CA ASP A 187 -25.91 9.94 -4.01
C ASP A 187 -24.72 9.15 -4.55
N CYS A 188 -23.70 8.91 -3.72
CA CYS A 188 -22.58 8.03 -4.08
C CYS A 188 -23.07 6.64 -4.50
N ARG A 189 -23.96 6.01 -3.73
CA ARG A 189 -24.50 4.68 -4.08
C ARG A 189 -25.26 4.70 -5.41
N ARG A 190 -26.12 5.69 -5.63
CA ARG A 190 -26.93 5.83 -6.84
C ARG A 190 -26.05 6.02 -8.09
N ARG A 191 -25.00 6.84 -8.00
CA ARG A 191 -24.13 7.16 -9.16
C ARG A 191 -23.17 6.04 -9.54
N ASN A 192 -22.73 5.25 -8.56
CA ASN A 192 -21.64 4.29 -8.75
C ASN A 192 -22.12 2.83 -8.75
N GLY A 193 -23.42 2.61 -8.53
CA GLY A 193 -24.02 1.29 -8.48
C GLY A 193 -23.32 0.37 -7.47
N ARG A 194 -23.06 -0.88 -7.88
CA ARG A 194 -22.49 -1.93 -7.02
C ARG A 194 -21.08 -1.63 -6.53
N LEU A 195 -20.31 -0.78 -7.22
CA LEU A 195 -18.89 -0.55 -6.89
C LEU A 195 -18.69 -0.13 -5.43
N THR A 196 -19.56 0.75 -4.91
CA THR A 196 -19.49 1.25 -3.52
C THR A 196 -19.59 0.18 -2.46
N ALA A 197 -20.16 -0.99 -2.77
CA ALA A 197 -20.24 -2.13 -1.86
C ALA A 197 -19.03 -3.06 -1.92
N HIS A 198 -18.07 -2.81 -2.82
CA HIS A 198 -16.94 -3.69 -3.10
C HIS A 198 -15.58 -2.97 -3.10
N VAL A 199 -15.47 -1.82 -2.40
CA VAL A 199 -14.20 -1.07 -2.23
C VAL A 199 -13.44 -1.43 -0.95
N ASP A 200 -13.70 -2.61 -0.39
CA ASP A 200 -13.04 -3.11 0.81
C ASP A 200 -11.60 -3.60 0.54
N LEU A 201 -10.84 -3.81 1.63
CA LEU A 201 -9.45 -4.30 1.60
C LEU A 201 -9.31 -5.67 0.94
N THR A 202 -10.27 -6.58 1.12
CA THR A 202 -10.21 -7.94 0.57
C THR A 202 -10.36 -7.88 -0.94
N SER A 203 -11.33 -7.11 -1.42
CA SER A 203 -11.55 -6.87 -2.84
C SER A 203 -10.34 -6.18 -3.50
N THR A 204 -9.76 -5.19 -2.83
CA THR A 204 -8.53 -4.53 -3.30
C THR A 204 -7.31 -5.47 -3.27
N ALA A 205 -7.17 -6.34 -2.27
CA ALA A 205 -6.08 -7.31 -2.26
C ALA A 205 -6.17 -8.32 -3.43
N ARG A 206 -7.38 -8.72 -3.82
CA ARG A 206 -7.61 -9.57 -5.00
C ARG A 206 -7.25 -8.86 -6.31
N ASP A 207 -7.50 -7.56 -6.39
CA ASP A 207 -7.04 -6.71 -7.50
C ASP A 207 -5.53 -6.75 -7.62
N PHE A 208 -4.82 -6.59 -6.51
CA PHE A 208 -3.37 -6.60 -6.49
C PHE A 208 -2.79 -7.98 -6.86
N GLU A 209 -3.51 -9.08 -6.62
CA GLU A 209 -3.14 -10.40 -7.13
C GLU A 209 -3.34 -10.49 -8.65
N ALA A 210 -4.42 -9.90 -9.19
CA ALA A 210 -4.60 -9.80 -10.63
C ALA A 210 -3.49 -8.96 -11.28
N VAL A 211 -3.11 -7.84 -10.65
CA VAL A 211 -1.98 -7.01 -11.07
C VAL A 211 -0.68 -7.79 -11.03
N ARG A 212 -0.38 -8.54 -9.95
CA ARG A 212 0.82 -9.40 -9.88
C ARG A 212 0.88 -10.35 -11.07
N LYS A 213 -0.22 -11.04 -11.36
CA LYS A 213 -0.31 -11.98 -12.50
C LYS A 213 -0.14 -11.25 -13.83
N GLY A 214 -0.78 -10.08 -14.00
CA GLY A 214 -0.67 -9.24 -15.19
C GLY A 214 0.74 -8.69 -15.43
N LEU A 215 1.50 -8.43 -14.36
CA LEU A 215 2.91 -8.07 -14.41
C LEU A 215 3.84 -9.26 -14.74
N GLY A 216 3.34 -10.50 -14.68
CA GLY A 216 4.17 -11.70 -14.81
C GLY A 216 5.05 -11.97 -13.58
N GLU A 217 4.81 -11.29 -12.46
CA GLU A 217 5.65 -11.38 -11.27
C GLU A 217 5.33 -12.62 -10.44
N ARG A 218 6.35 -13.37 -10.00
CA ARG A 218 6.13 -14.54 -9.14
C ARG A 218 5.80 -14.12 -7.70
N GLN A 219 6.44 -13.06 -7.24
CA GLN A 219 6.27 -12.43 -5.92
C GLN A 219 6.44 -10.92 -6.08
N LEU A 220 5.79 -10.14 -5.22
CA LEU A 220 5.91 -8.67 -5.20
C LEU A 220 6.78 -8.21 -4.03
N ASN A 221 7.32 -7.00 -4.15
CA ASN A 221 7.90 -6.25 -3.03
C ASN A 221 6.89 -5.17 -2.62
N TRP A 222 6.66 -5.02 -1.31
CA TRP A 222 5.64 -4.11 -0.79
C TRP A 222 6.26 -3.05 0.10
N TYR A 223 6.13 -1.78 -0.27
CA TYR A 223 6.37 -0.67 0.64
C TYR A 223 5.03 0.05 0.86
N GLY A 224 4.50 -0.08 2.08
CA GLY A 224 3.19 0.46 2.42
C GLY A 224 3.27 1.43 3.58
N ILE A 225 2.68 2.61 3.41
CA ILE A 225 2.51 3.61 4.46
C ILE A 225 1.04 3.61 4.92
N HIS A 226 0.74 3.83 6.20
CA HIS A 226 -0.62 4.02 6.72
C HIS A 226 -1.63 2.94 6.26
N TYR A 227 -2.67 3.28 5.48
CA TYR A 227 -3.70 2.36 4.96
C TYR A 227 -3.09 1.18 4.19
N SER A 228 -2.00 1.41 3.47
CA SER A 228 -1.31 0.37 2.72
C SER A 228 -0.70 -0.71 3.63
N THR A 229 -0.51 -0.43 4.92
CA THR A 229 -0.08 -1.45 5.89
C THR A 229 -1.17 -2.50 6.15
N LEU A 230 -2.43 -2.08 6.24
CA LEU A 230 -3.58 -2.98 6.34
C LEU A 230 -3.80 -3.75 5.03
N LEU A 231 -3.66 -3.07 3.88
CA LEU A 231 -3.77 -3.72 2.57
C LEU A 231 -2.66 -4.76 2.35
N GLY A 232 -1.41 -4.42 2.66
CA GLY A 232 -0.27 -5.33 2.55
C GLY A 232 -0.37 -6.52 3.52
N ARG A 233 -0.93 -6.32 4.72
CA ARG A 233 -1.26 -7.41 5.66
C ARG A 233 -2.36 -8.31 5.10
N THR A 234 -3.46 -7.74 4.61
CA THR A 234 -4.59 -8.45 4.01
C THR A 234 -4.14 -9.28 2.81
N TYR A 235 -3.35 -8.69 1.91
CA TYR A 235 -2.78 -9.37 0.76
C TYR A 235 -1.90 -10.57 1.18
N ALA A 236 -1.02 -10.37 2.16
CA ALA A 236 -0.15 -11.45 2.65
C ALA A 236 -0.94 -12.62 3.27
N GLN A 237 -2.08 -12.34 3.93
CA GLN A 237 -2.96 -13.35 4.50
C GLN A 237 -3.74 -14.12 3.44
N LEU A 238 -4.27 -13.42 2.43
CA LEU A 238 -5.02 -14.06 1.34
C LEU A 238 -4.11 -14.83 0.36
N TYR A 239 -2.87 -14.37 0.19
CA TYR A 239 -1.93 -14.90 -0.79
C TYR A 239 -0.55 -15.19 -0.15
N PRO A 240 -0.48 -16.19 0.77
CA PRO A 240 0.76 -16.52 1.44
C PRO A 240 1.85 -16.90 0.44
N GLY A 241 3.07 -16.40 0.67
CA GLY A 241 4.22 -16.61 -0.22
C GLY A 241 4.25 -15.76 -1.49
N ARG A 242 3.30 -14.85 -1.71
CA ARG A 242 3.29 -13.93 -2.88
C ARG A 242 3.98 -12.59 -2.65
N LEU A 243 4.49 -12.34 -1.45
CA LEU A 243 5.40 -11.22 -1.17
C LEU A 243 6.81 -11.75 -0.95
N ARG A 244 7.79 -11.17 -1.63
CA ARG A 244 9.22 -11.42 -1.40
C ARG A 244 9.72 -10.60 -0.21
N THR A 245 9.38 -9.31 -0.19
CA THR A 245 9.69 -8.38 0.89
C THR A 245 8.48 -7.52 1.23
N LYS A 246 8.41 -7.04 2.46
CA LYS A 246 7.36 -6.13 2.92
C LYS A 246 7.91 -5.19 3.99
N VAL A 247 7.72 -3.90 3.77
CA VAL A 247 7.95 -2.82 4.74
C VAL A 247 6.60 -2.14 4.99
N LEU A 248 6.22 -2.05 6.27
CA LEU A 248 4.99 -1.43 6.72
C LEU A 248 5.36 -0.24 7.62
N ASP A 249 5.24 0.94 7.05
CA ASP A 249 5.64 2.22 7.65
C ASP A 249 4.40 2.96 8.17
N THR A 250 4.48 3.51 9.38
CA THR A 250 3.30 4.02 10.11
C THR A 250 2.15 3.01 10.13
N ALA A 251 2.43 1.84 10.70
CA ALA A 251 1.49 0.72 10.73
C ALA A 251 0.19 1.10 11.46
N LEU A 252 -0.95 0.87 10.81
CA LEU A 252 -2.26 1.07 11.41
C LEU A 252 -2.67 -0.15 12.21
N ASP A 253 -3.13 0.08 13.43
CA ASP A 253 -3.83 -0.91 14.24
C ASP A 253 -5.34 -0.80 14.00
N ASP A 254 -5.91 -1.88 13.47
CA ASP A 254 -7.34 -2.05 13.21
C ASP A 254 -8.00 -3.09 14.13
N THR A 255 -7.31 -3.50 15.21
CA THR A 255 -7.85 -4.45 16.20
C THR A 255 -8.77 -3.79 17.21
N GLY A 256 -8.64 -2.47 17.41
CA GLY A 256 -9.44 -1.67 18.33
C GLY A 256 -10.72 -1.09 17.72
N ALA A 257 -11.55 -0.49 18.58
CA ALA A 257 -12.73 0.23 18.12
C ALA A 257 -12.32 1.47 17.31
N PRO A 258 -13.00 1.79 16.19
CA PRO A 258 -12.67 2.96 15.36
C PRO A 258 -12.64 4.29 16.14
N ARG A 259 -13.50 4.43 17.15
CA ARG A 259 -13.53 5.61 18.03
C ARG A 259 -12.26 5.74 18.88
N SER A 260 -11.74 4.64 19.41
CA SER A 260 -10.52 4.66 20.22
C SER A 260 -9.32 5.11 19.39
N ARG A 261 -9.17 4.57 18.17
CA ARG A 261 -8.13 5.00 17.23
C ARG A 261 -8.17 6.51 16.95
N ILE A 262 -9.36 7.07 16.71
CA ILE A 262 -9.50 8.52 16.45
C ILE A 262 -9.10 9.35 17.69
N ILE A 263 -9.45 8.89 18.89
CA ILE A 263 -9.07 9.57 20.14
C ILE A 263 -7.56 9.52 20.34
N GLU A 264 -6.93 8.37 20.12
CA GLU A 264 -5.48 8.18 20.22
C GLU A 264 -4.74 9.06 19.21
N GLU A 265 -5.16 9.05 17.94
CA GLU A 265 -4.60 9.92 16.89
C GLU A 265 -4.70 11.42 17.26
N ALA A 266 -5.84 11.85 17.80
CA ALA A 266 -6.03 13.23 18.25
C ALA A 266 -5.11 13.58 19.43
N ALA A 267 -4.97 12.69 20.41
CA ALA A 267 -4.09 12.89 21.57
C ALA A 267 -2.61 12.94 21.16
N THR A 268 -2.19 12.08 20.22
CA THR A 268 -0.83 12.10 19.67
C THR A 268 -0.56 13.39 18.89
N ALA A 269 -1.52 13.86 18.10
CA ALA A 269 -1.41 15.13 17.39
C ALA A 269 -1.25 16.31 18.37
N GLU A 270 -2.03 16.35 19.45
CA GLU A 270 -1.90 17.37 20.50
C GLU A 270 -0.53 17.31 21.17
N THR A 271 -0.04 16.11 21.51
CA THR A 271 1.28 15.92 22.10
C THR A 271 2.40 16.45 21.17
N ALA A 272 2.29 16.20 19.87
CA ALA A 272 3.24 16.72 18.89
C ALA A 272 3.16 18.26 18.78
N PHE A 273 1.96 18.83 18.85
CA PHE A 273 1.74 20.27 18.86
C PHE A 273 2.33 20.94 20.12
N ASP A 274 2.12 20.36 21.30
CA ASP A 274 2.69 20.83 22.56
C ASP A 274 4.23 20.82 22.52
N ARG A 275 4.83 19.75 21.98
CA ARG A 275 6.29 19.68 21.78
C ARG A 275 6.79 20.77 20.84
N PHE A 276 6.06 21.00 19.74
CA PHE A 276 6.40 22.05 18.78
C PHE A 276 6.32 23.45 19.42
N THR A 277 5.26 23.75 20.15
CA THR A 277 5.09 25.06 20.80
C THR A 277 6.11 25.27 21.93
N ALA A 278 6.45 24.22 22.70
CA ALA A 278 7.53 24.27 23.67
C ALA A 278 8.89 24.54 23.02
N TRP A 279 9.18 23.89 21.88
CA TRP A 279 10.39 24.17 21.11
C TRP A 279 10.44 25.63 20.63
N CYS A 280 9.33 26.16 20.08
CA CYS A 280 9.24 27.56 19.67
C CYS A 280 9.48 28.52 20.85
N ALA A 281 8.92 28.23 22.02
CA ALA A 281 9.11 29.05 23.22
C ALA A 281 10.57 29.07 23.70
N ILE A 282 11.27 27.92 23.66
CA ILE A 282 12.69 27.82 24.01
C ILE A 282 13.54 28.66 23.04
N GLN A 283 13.25 28.60 21.74
CA GLN A 283 13.95 29.40 20.74
C GLN A 283 13.73 30.90 20.95
N ALA A 284 12.50 31.32 21.26
CA ALA A 284 12.17 32.70 21.55
C ALA A 284 12.87 33.20 22.83
N MET A 285 12.94 32.38 23.88
CA MET A 285 13.65 32.70 25.12
C MET A 285 15.15 32.88 24.88
N ALA A 286 15.78 31.99 24.12
CA ALA A 286 17.20 32.11 23.79
C ALA A 286 17.52 33.38 22.99
N ALA A 287 16.62 33.79 22.09
CA ALA A 287 16.78 35.06 21.35
C ALA A 287 16.79 36.30 22.26
N GLN A 288 16.21 36.23 23.46
CA GLN A 288 16.22 37.30 24.46
C GLN A 288 17.47 37.28 25.36
N LEU A 289 18.31 36.24 25.27
CA LEU A 289 19.51 36.06 26.07
C LEU A 289 20.75 36.18 25.17
N PRO A 290 21.38 37.38 25.09
CA PRO A 290 22.55 37.58 24.25
C PRO A 290 23.67 36.60 24.59
N GLY A 291 24.26 35.98 23.57
CA GLY A 291 25.32 34.98 23.74
C GLY A 291 24.83 33.62 24.22
N SER A 292 23.55 33.30 24.08
CA SER A 292 23.01 31.95 24.32
C SER A 292 22.85 31.15 23.03
N VAL A 293 22.87 29.82 23.14
CA VAL A 293 22.60 28.87 22.04
C VAL A 293 21.65 27.79 22.56
N VAL A 294 20.59 27.49 21.79
CA VAL A 294 19.73 26.33 22.08
C VAL A 294 20.42 25.06 21.62
N LEU A 295 20.57 24.13 22.55
CA LEU A 295 21.00 22.76 22.30
C LEU A 295 19.78 21.85 22.26
N ALA A 296 19.49 21.26 21.11
CA ALA A 296 18.36 20.35 20.94
C ALA A 296 18.80 18.88 21.07
N ARG A 297 17.87 18.00 21.42
CA ARG A 297 18.04 16.54 21.37
C ARG A 297 16.82 15.90 20.70
N GLU A 298 17.05 14.89 19.88
CA GLU A 298 16.00 14.00 19.39
C GLU A 298 15.70 12.90 20.43
N GLY A 299 14.44 12.79 20.87
CA GLY A 299 14.00 11.73 21.80
C GLY A 299 12.83 12.13 22.69
N ASP A 300 12.26 11.15 23.41
CA ASP A 300 11.03 11.28 24.20
C ASP A 300 11.26 11.48 25.72
N ASP A 301 12.45 11.90 26.13
CA ASP A 301 12.87 11.80 27.53
C ASP A 301 12.89 13.13 28.31
N TYR A 302 12.81 13.00 29.65
CA TYR A 302 12.98 14.10 30.60
C TYR A 302 14.41 14.14 31.16
N SER A 303 15.05 15.33 31.11
CA SER A 303 16.46 15.60 31.44
C SER A 303 17.50 15.04 30.44
N MET A 304 17.82 15.87 29.43
CA MET A 304 18.76 15.55 28.36
C MET A 304 20.20 15.29 28.83
N PHE A 305 20.63 15.93 29.93
CA PHE A 305 22.00 15.79 30.46
C PHE A 305 22.31 14.37 30.95
N LEU A 306 21.31 13.68 31.51
CA LEU A 306 21.49 12.33 32.04
C LEU A 306 21.54 11.27 30.94
N LEU A 307 20.91 11.54 29.81
CA LEU A 307 20.59 10.52 28.81
C LEU A 307 21.42 10.66 27.53
N SER A 308 21.84 11.86 27.15
CA SER A 308 22.70 12.07 25.97
C SER A 308 24.14 12.38 26.37
N ARG A 309 25.09 11.68 25.74
CA ARG A 309 26.52 11.99 25.88
C ARG A 309 26.83 13.30 25.18
N CYS A 310 26.30 13.51 23.97
CA CYS A 310 26.45 14.77 23.24
C CYS A 310 26.00 15.98 24.08
N VAL A 311 24.84 15.89 24.73
CA VAL A 311 24.33 16.97 25.58
C VAL A 311 25.23 17.18 26.80
N ARG A 312 25.58 16.09 27.49
CA ARG A 312 26.44 16.16 28.67
C ARG A 312 27.80 16.79 28.36
N ASP A 313 28.42 16.41 27.24
CA ASP A 313 29.71 16.93 26.81
C ASP A 313 29.60 18.42 26.44
N ALA A 314 28.55 18.81 25.72
CA ALA A 314 28.31 20.21 25.38
C ALA A 314 28.07 21.07 26.63
N THR A 315 27.24 20.59 27.57
CA THR A 315 26.98 21.26 28.84
C THR A 315 28.24 21.37 29.68
N ASN A 316 28.99 20.28 29.86
CA ASN A 316 30.23 20.29 30.64
C ASN A 316 31.27 21.23 30.03
N ARG A 317 31.43 21.24 28.71
CA ARG A 317 32.35 22.14 28.01
C ARG A 317 31.96 23.60 28.21
N TYR A 318 30.68 23.93 28.08
CA TYR A 318 30.22 25.29 28.37
C TYR A 318 30.49 25.69 29.83
N LEU A 319 30.16 24.83 30.80
CA LEU A 319 30.34 25.16 32.22
C LEU A 319 31.82 25.27 32.64
N THR A 320 32.71 24.52 32.00
CA THR A 320 34.15 24.50 32.35
C THR A 320 34.98 25.51 31.57
N THR A 321 34.71 25.69 30.27
CA THR A 321 35.53 26.53 29.38
C THR A 321 34.76 27.69 28.75
N ARG A 322 33.47 27.88 29.09
CA ARG A 322 32.57 28.89 28.49
C ARG A 322 32.45 28.80 26.97
N THR A 323 32.74 27.63 26.41
CA THR A 323 32.64 27.40 24.97
C THR A 323 31.24 26.90 24.63
N LEU A 324 30.48 27.71 23.89
CA LEU A 324 29.13 27.36 23.43
C LEU A 324 29.18 26.31 22.30
N PRO A 325 28.14 25.47 22.18
CA PRO A 325 27.94 24.66 20.97
C PRO A 325 27.64 25.56 19.76
N ARG A 326 27.75 25.00 18.55
CA ARG A 326 27.36 25.71 17.33
C ARG A 326 25.85 25.98 17.35
N SER A 327 25.43 27.11 16.81
CA SER A 327 23.99 27.38 16.63
C SER A 327 23.33 26.28 15.80
N GLY A 328 22.15 25.80 16.23
CA GLY A 328 21.43 24.70 15.59
C GLY A 328 21.96 23.29 15.92
N THR A 329 22.86 23.15 16.89
CA THR A 329 23.34 21.82 17.31
C THR A 329 22.17 20.98 17.82
N THR A 330 22.00 19.79 17.22
CA THR A 330 21.04 18.77 17.62
C THR A 330 21.78 17.48 17.95
N CYS A 331 21.58 16.95 19.15
CA CYS A 331 22.11 15.67 19.61
C CYS A 331 21.12 14.55 19.26
N THR A 332 21.61 13.44 18.72
CA THR A 332 20.78 12.31 18.23
C THR A 332 21.00 11.01 19.01
N ASP A 333 21.77 11.06 20.10
CA ASP A 333 22.18 9.91 20.92
C ASP A 333 21.33 9.66 22.17
#